data_AF-U7UMP5-F1
#
_entry.id   AF-U7UMP5-F1
#
_cell.length_a   1.000
_cell.length_b   1.000
_cell.length_c   1.000
_cell.angle_alpha   90.00
_cell.angle_beta   90.00
_cell.angle_gamma   90.00
#
_symmetry.space_group_name_H-M   'P 1'
#
loop_
_entity.id
_entity.type
_entity.pdbx_description
1 polymer ?
#
loop_
_entity_poly.entity_id
_entity_poly.type
_entity_poly.pdbx_seq_one_letter_code
_entity_poly.pdbx_strand_id
1 'polypeptide(L)'
;MKKLENQLNRIISQERKLVALHLEDSIDEEVYAKKYKKLTKQKEELLDEKKTLELTIKDENSIKERLKQFKKVLENKEIIEEFNRTVFESIVDKVVVGRIDKEGTVHPYDLTFYFKTGVKDSQNSNNFKDKRKNAKDNDINKLCSYKNDEDKKLCSQGKDNAC
;
A
#
# COMPACT_ATOMS: atom_id res chain seq x y z
N MET A 1 15.51 18.86 -20.37
CA MET A 1 15.53 20.31 -20.03
C MET A 1 16.63 21.08 -20.75
N LYS A 2 17.93 20.94 -20.42
CA LYS A 2 19.02 21.73 -21.06
C LYS A 2 19.03 21.68 -22.61
N LYS A 3 18.73 20.52 -23.20
CA LYS A 3 18.66 20.37 -24.67
C LYS A 3 17.53 21.20 -25.30
N LEU A 4 16.34 21.19 -24.70
CA LEU A 4 15.18 21.99 -25.10
C LEU A 4 15.44 23.50 -24.95
N GLU A 5 16.07 23.91 -23.85
CA GLU A 5 16.46 25.31 -23.64
C GLU A 5 17.47 25.79 -24.70
N ASN A 6 18.44 24.95 -25.06
CA ASN A 6 19.39 25.26 -26.13
C ASN A 6 18.70 25.38 -27.49
N GLN A 7 17.71 24.54 -27.78
CA GLN A 7 16.91 24.64 -29.01
C GLN A 7 16.06 25.91 -29.04
N LEU A 8 15.43 26.27 -27.92
CA LEU A 8 14.66 27.51 -27.79
C LEU A 8 15.55 28.75 -27.99
N ASN A 9 16.74 28.76 -27.38
CA ASN A 9 17.72 29.83 -27.56
C ASN A 9 18.18 29.94 -29.03
N ARG A 10 18.34 28.81 -29.72
CA ARG A 10 18.65 28.79 -31.16
C ARG A 10 17.52 29.42 -31.97
N ILE A 11 16.26 29.10 -31.69
CA ILE A 11 15.11 29.71 -32.38
C ILE A 11 15.04 31.21 -32.11
N ILE A 12 15.25 31.66 -30.87
CA ILE A 12 15.29 33.09 -30.52
C ILE A 12 16.40 33.81 -31.30
N SER A 13 17.57 33.17 -31.45
CA SER A 13 18.66 33.74 -32.26
C SER A 13 18.30 33.84 -33.74
N GLN A 14 17.53 32.89 -34.27
CA GLN A 14 17.04 32.89 -35.65
C GLN A 14 15.94 33.94 -35.86
N GLU A 15 15.02 34.11 -34.92
CA GLU A 15 14.02 35.18 -34.93
C GLU A 15 14.70 36.55 -34.99
N ARG A 16 15.70 36.80 -34.12
CA ARG A 16 16.45 38.07 -34.12
C ARG A 16 17.15 38.34 -35.45
N LYS A 17 17.80 37.33 -36.04
CA LYS A 17 18.45 37.45 -37.35
C LYS A 17 17.44 37.69 -38.47
N LEU A 18 16.29 37.03 -38.42
CA LEU A 18 15.24 37.20 -39.41
C LEU A 18 14.65 38.62 -39.38
N VAL A 19 14.43 39.16 -38.19
CA VAL A 19 13.99 40.55 -37.99
C VAL A 19 15.04 41.53 -38.51
N ALA A 20 16.32 41.34 -38.19
CA ALA A 20 17.39 42.21 -38.68
C ALA A 20 17.46 42.25 -40.21
N LEU A 21 17.43 41.09 -40.87
CA LEU A 21 17.44 40.99 -42.34
C LEU A 21 16.25 41.68 -42.99
N HIS A 22 15.08 41.66 -42.34
CA HIS A 22 13.89 42.33 -42.85
C HIS A 22 13.97 43.85 -42.69
N LEU A 23 14.53 44.33 -41.57
CA LEU A 23 14.80 45.76 -41.35
C LEU A 23 15.86 46.33 -42.31
N GLU A 24 16.78 45.48 -42.78
CA GLU A 24 17.79 45.82 -43.79
C GLU A 24 17.25 45.72 -45.23
N ASP A 25 15.93 45.54 -45.42
CA ASP A 25 15.25 45.30 -46.71
C ASP A 25 15.91 44.20 -47.56
N SER A 26 16.63 43.28 -46.90
CA SER A 26 17.40 42.21 -47.56
C SER A 26 16.54 40.99 -47.90
N ILE A 27 15.29 40.97 -47.41
CA ILE A 27 14.30 39.92 -47.68
C ILE A 27 12.91 40.53 -47.84
N ASP A 28 12.15 40.00 -48.81
CA ASP A 28 10.77 40.42 -49.03
C ASP A 28 9.82 39.96 -47.92
N GLU A 29 8.74 40.71 -47.73
CA GLU A 29 7.68 40.45 -46.74
C GLU A 29 7.13 39.01 -46.82
N GLU A 30 6.93 38.48 -48.03
CA GLU A 30 6.39 37.13 -48.20
C GLU A 30 7.37 36.05 -47.69
N VAL A 31 8.68 36.26 -47.87
CA VAL A 31 9.73 35.36 -47.39
C VAL A 31 9.87 35.47 -45.87
N TYR A 32 9.80 36.68 -45.34
CA TYR A 32 9.79 36.95 -43.91
C TYR A 32 8.61 36.24 -43.22
N ALA A 33 7.38 36.46 -43.68
CA ALA A 33 6.17 35.88 -43.11
C ALA A 33 6.20 34.34 -43.11
N LYS A 34 6.64 33.70 -44.21
CA LYS A 34 6.77 32.23 -44.28
C LYS A 34 7.79 31.70 -43.27
N LYS A 35 8.97 32.34 -43.17
CA LYS A 35 10.02 31.93 -42.22
C LYS A 35 9.60 32.18 -40.78
N TYR A 36 8.97 33.31 -40.49
CA TYR A 36 8.48 33.66 -39.18
C TYR A 36 7.45 32.65 -38.70
N LYS A 37 6.42 32.36 -39.52
CA LYS A 37 5.40 31.35 -39.22
C LYS A 37 6.01 29.97 -38.90
N LYS A 38 7.04 29.57 -39.64
CA LYS A 38 7.76 28.31 -39.38
C LYS A 38 8.47 28.33 -38.02
N LEU A 39 9.19 29.41 -37.70
CA LEU A 39 9.87 29.57 -36.41
C LEU A 39 8.88 29.60 -35.24
N THR A 40 7.76 30.31 -35.39
CA THR A 40 6.69 30.36 -34.38
C THR A 40 6.13 28.97 -34.11
N LYS A 41 5.83 28.20 -35.17
CA LYS A 41 5.33 26.82 -35.00
C LYS A 41 6.32 25.93 -34.26
N GLN A 42 7.61 25.99 -34.63
CA GLN A 42 8.65 25.22 -33.95
C GLN A 42 8.81 25.62 -32.48
N LYS A 43 8.62 26.90 -32.16
CA LYS A 43 8.68 27.43 -30.80
C LYS A 43 7.52 26.93 -29.94
N GLU A 44 6.31 26.93 -30.49
CA GLU A 44 5.11 26.39 -29.82
C GLU A 44 5.27 24.89 -29.53
N GLU A 45 5.68 24.10 -30.54
CA GLU A 45 5.90 22.66 -30.38
C GLU A 45 6.91 22.35 -29.25
N LEU A 46 8.02 23.09 -29.18
CA LEU A 46 9.04 22.90 -28.12
C LEU A 46 8.55 23.38 -26.74
N LEU A 47 7.69 24.39 -26.67
CA LEU A 47 7.11 24.85 -25.41
C LEU A 47 6.13 23.83 -24.83
N ASP A 48 5.32 23.21 -25.68
CA ASP A 48 4.42 22.13 -25.28
C ASP A 48 5.18 20.89 -24.82
N GLU A 49 6.26 20.51 -25.53
CA GLU A 49 7.15 19.43 -25.09
C GLU A 49 7.79 19.75 -23.73
N LYS A 50 8.26 20.98 -23.52
CA LYS A 50 8.81 21.40 -22.23
C LYS A 50 7.77 21.26 -21.11
N LYS A 51 6.54 21.72 -21.34
CA LYS A 51 5.47 21.69 -20.34
C LYS A 51 5.07 20.26 -19.96
N THR A 52 4.95 19.37 -20.95
CA THR A 52 4.63 17.96 -20.72
C THR A 52 5.72 17.23 -19.93
N LEU A 53 6.99 17.48 -20.26
CA LEU A 53 8.11 16.95 -19.50
C LEU A 53 8.15 17.48 -18.06
N GLU A 54 7.91 18.77 -17.85
CA GLU A 54 7.85 19.36 -16.51
C GLU A 54 6.74 18.75 -15.64
N LEU A 55 5.55 18.49 -16.21
CA LEU A 55 4.47 17.80 -15.52
C LEU A 55 4.89 16.36 -15.15
N THR A 56 5.45 15.62 -16.10
CA THR A 56 5.91 14.25 -15.87
C THR A 56 6.95 14.19 -14.75
N ILE A 57 7.92 15.12 -14.73
CA ILE A 57 8.95 15.20 -13.69
C ILE A 57 8.32 15.50 -12.31
N LYS A 58 7.34 16.40 -12.25
CA LYS A 58 6.63 16.70 -11.00
C LYS A 58 5.90 15.47 -10.47
N ASP A 59 5.22 14.74 -11.35
CA ASP A 59 4.49 13.53 -10.99
C ASP A 59 5.45 12.44 -10.48
N GLU A 60 6.55 12.18 -11.18
CA GLU A 60 7.59 11.24 -10.75
C GLU A 60 8.18 11.61 -9.39
N ASN A 61 8.46 12.90 -9.17
CA ASN A 61 8.99 13.37 -7.89
C ASN A 61 7.97 13.18 -6.76
N SER A 62 6.67 13.43 -7.02
CA SER A 62 5.62 13.19 -6.04
C SER A 62 5.54 11.71 -5.64
N ILE A 63 5.68 10.80 -6.61
CA ILE A 63 5.68 9.36 -6.37
C ILE A 63 6.90 8.96 -5.54
N LYS A 64 8.09 9.48 -5.87
CA LYS A 64 9.33 9.22 -5.12
C LYS A 64 9.24 9.67 -3.67
N GLU A 65 8.69 10.86 -3.42
CA GLU A 65 8.51 11.36 -2.05
C GLU A 65 7.50 10.51 -1.26
N ARG A 66 6.38 10.12 -1.89
CA ARG A 66 5.40 9.21 -1.26
C ARG A 66 6.02 7.85 -0.93
N LEU A 67 6.82 7.28 -1.83
CA LEU A 67 7.54 6.03 -1.58
C LEU A 67 8.56 6.16 -0.44
N LYS A 68 9.25 7.30 -0.36
CA LYS A 68 10.21 7.58 0.72
C LYS A 68 9.52 7.70 2.08
N GLN A 69 8.37 8.37 2.13
CA GLN A 69 7.54 8.43 3.34
C GLN A 69 7.03 7.05 3.74
N PHE A 70 6.52 6.28 2.77
CA PHE A 70 6.06 4.92 3.01
C PHE A 70 7.18 4.02 3.57
N LYS A 71 8.39 4.11 2.99
CA LYS A 71 9.57 3.41 3.49
C LYS A 71 9.89 3.80 4.94
N LYS A 72 9.83 5.09 5.28
CA LYS A 72 10.07 5.59 6.65
C LYS A 72 9.06 5.02 7.66
N VAL A 73 7.79 4.93 7.28
CA VAL A 73 6.74 4.32 8.13
C VAL A 73 7.05 2.85 8.38
N LEU A 74 7.43 2.09 7.34
CA LEU A 74 7.82 0.68 7.49
C LEU A 74 9.08 0.49 8.35
N GLU A 75 10.09 1.36 8.20
CA GLU A 75 11.34 1.31 8.98
C GLU A 75 11.12 1.59 10.46
N ASN A 76 10.17 2.47 10.79
CA ASN A 76 9.78 2.75 12.17
C ASN A 76 9.04 1.57 12.84
N LYS A 77 8.76 0.49 12.10
CA LYS A 77 8.06 -0.72 12.57
C LYS A 77 6.74 -0.39 13.28
N GLU A 78 6.03 0.63 12.80
CA GLU A 78 4.71 0.94 13.31
C GLU A 78 3.83 -0.28 13.06
N ILE A 79 3.39 -0.91 14.15
CA ILE A 79 2.52 -2.08 14.09
C ILE A 79 1.19 -1.56 13.56
N ILE A 80 0.73 -2.13 12.45
CA ILE A 80 -0.59 -1.82 11.92
C ILE A 80 -1.62 -2.33 12.93
N GLU A 81 -2.33 -1.42 13.61
CA GLU A 81 -3.34 -1.75 14.62
C GLU A 81 -4.62 -2.32 14.00
N GLU A 82 -4.98 -1.88 12.79
CA GLU A 82 -6.19 -2.31 12.07
C GLU A 82 -5.87 -3.11 10.81
N PHE A 83 -6.48 -4.29 10.67
CA PHE A 83 -6.27 -5.14 9.52
C PHE A 83 -6.79 -4.49 8.22
N ASN A 84 -5.87 -4.17 7.31
CA ASN A 84 -6.21 -3.71 5.97
C ASN A 84 -6.07 -4.84 4.95
N ARG A 85 -7.21 -5.31 4.42
CA ARG A 85 -7.26 -6.40 3.44
C ARG A 85 -6.44 -6.11 2.18
N THR A 86 -6.51 -4.90 1.63
CA THR A 86 -5.80 -4.52 0.40
C THR A 86 -4.28 -4.55 0.60
N VAL A 87 -3.81 -4.06 1.74
CA VAL A 87 -2.38 -4.12 2.09
C VAL A 87 -1.93 -5.57 2.24
N PHE A 88 -2.72 -6.39 2.94
CA PHE A 88 -2.42 -7.80 3.14
C PHE A 88 -2.32 -8.57 1.80
N GLU A 89 -3.33 -8.44 0.94
CA GLU A 89 -3.35 -9.07 -0.40
C GLU A 89 -2.24 -8.54 -1.33
N SER A 90 -1.72 -7.34 -1.07
CA SER A 90 -0.59 -6.80 -1.84
C SER A 90 0.75 -7.44 -1.48
N ILE A 91 0.88 -7.98 -0.26
CA ILE A 91 2.15 -8.50 0.30
C ILE A 91 2.16 -10.04 0.34
N VAL A 92 1.04 -10.66 0.71
CA VAL A 92 0.89 -12.11 0.87
C VAL A 92 0.30 -12.71 -0.39
N ASP A 93 0.92 -13.79 -0.87
CA ASP A 93 0.46 -14.58 -2.02
C ASP A 93 -0.51 -15.69 -1.58
N LYS A 94 -0.13 -16.48 -0.57
CA LYS A 94 -0.97 -17.51 0.02
C LYS A 94 -0.67 -17.74 1.49
N VAL A 95 -1.67 -18.23 2.21
CA VAL A 95 -1.55 -18.68 3.60
C VAL A 95 -1.93 -20.15 3.66
N VAL A 96 -1.07 -20.97 4.25
CA VAL A 96 -1.35 -22.38 4.53
C VAL A 96 -1.69 -22.51 6.01
N VAL A 97 -2.85 -23.10 6.29
CA VAL A 97 -3.34 -23.35 7.64
C VAL A 97 -3.17 -24.82 7.96
N GLY A 98 -2.43 -25.07 9.03
CA GLY A 98 -2.08 -26.38 9.52
C GLY A 98 -0.91 -27.02 8.77
N ARG A 99 -0.30 -28.02 9.42
CA ARG A 99 0.77 -28.84 8.87
C ARG A 99 0.60 -30.28 9.32
N ILE A 100 1.05 -31.23 8.50
CA ILE A 100 1.20 -32.64 8.87
C ILE A 100 2.68 -32.98 8.76
N ASP A 101 3.26 -33.45 9.85
CA ASP A 101 4.66 -33.89 9.86
C ASP A 101 4.82 -35.26 9.18
N LYS A 102 6.07 -35.65 8.92
CA LYS A 102 6.39 -36.94 8.26
C LYS A 102 5.93 -38.14 9.08
N GLU A 103 5.86 -37.97 10.40
CA GLU A 103 5.38 -38.94 11.37
C GLU A 103 3.84 -38.99 11.46
N GLY A 104 3.12 -38.16 10.69
CA GLY A 104 1.65 -38.11 10.66
C GLY A 104 1.03 -37.22 11.73
N THR A 105 1.83 -36.55 12.56
CA THR A 105 1.34 -35.62 13.59
C THR A 105 0.72 -34.37 12.94
N VAL A 106 -0.51 -34.06 13.32
CA VAL A 106 -1.26 -32.90 12.82
C VAL A 106 -1.02 -31.68 13.70
N HIS A 107 -0.58 -30.58 13.09
CA HIS A 107 -0.39 -29.28 13.73
C HIS A 107 -1.42 -28.29 13.17
N PRO A 108 -2.67 -28.26 13.66
CA PRO A 108 -3.75 -27.47 13.07
C PRO A 108 -3.58 -25.96 13.28
N TYR A 109 -2.63 -25.55 14.14
CA TYR A 109 -2.41 -24.15 14.51
C TYR A 109 -1.19 -23.52 13.82
N ASP A 110 -0.45 -24.29 13.02
CA ASP A 110 0.65 -23.76 12.22
C ASP A 110 0.07 -22.88 11.10
N LEU A 111 0.55 -21.64 11.00
CA LEU A 111 0.22 -20.70 9.93
C LEU A 111 1.50 -20.44 9.14
N THR A 112 1.51 -20.78 7.86
CA THR A 112 2.63 -20.47 6.95
C THR A 112 2.20 -19.43 5.93
N PHE A 113 2.85 -18.27 5.95
CA PHE A 113 2.68 -17.18 5.00
C PHE A 113 3.69 -17.31 3.87
N TYR A 114 3.21 -17.22 2.64
CA TYR A 114 4.03 -17.08 1.45
C TYR A 114 3.86 -15.66 0.94
N PHE A 115 4.96 -14.92 0.87
CA PHE A 115 4.97 -13.55 0.40
C PHE A 115 5.13 -13.50 -1.11
N LYS A 116 4.60 -12.47 -1.76
CA LYS A 116 4.80 -12.24 -3.20
C LYS A 116 6.27 -12.05 -3.58
N THR A 117 7.12 -11.71 -2.61
CA THR A 117 8.58 -11.64 -2.76
C THR A 117 9.26 -13.01 -2.84
N GLY A 118 8.52 -14.11 -2.62
CA GLY A 118 9.04 -15.47 -2.56
C GLY A 118 9.55 -15.90 -1.18
N VAL A 119 9.58 -14.99 -0.21
CA VAL A 119 9.91 -15.31 1.19
C VAL A 119 8.75 -16.13 1.81
N LYS A 120 9.08 -17.00 2.76
CA LYS A 120 8.10 -17.72 3.57
C LYS A 120 8.36 -17.49 5.05
N ASP A 121 7.30 -17.38 5.84
CA ASP A 121 7.36 -17.30 7.30
C ASP A 121 6.30 -18.22 7.93
N SER A 122 6.63 -18.85 9.05
CA SER A 122 5.73 -19.79 9.73
C SER A 122 5.61 -19.45 11.20
N GLN A 123 4.37 -19.34 11.68
CA GLN A 123 4.02 -18.90 13.02
C GLN A 123 2.98 -19.84 13.64
N ASN A 124 3.00 -20.00 14.97
CA ASN A 124 1.97 -20.76 15.68
C ASN A 124 0.82 -19.83 16.09
N SER A 125 -0.37 -20.06 15.55
CA SER A 125 -1.59 -19.28 15.83
C SER A 125 -1.94 -19.24 17.32
N ASN A 126 -1.59 -20.27 18.10
CA ASN A 126 -1.89 -20.28 19.54
C ASN A 126 -1.15 -19.18 20.31
N ASN A 127 -0.05 -18.64 19.78
CA ASN A 127 0.68 -17.54 20.42
C ASN A 127 -0.09 -16.21 20.35
N PHE A 128 -1.11 -16.12 19.49
CA PHE A 128 -1.86 -14.89 19.22
C PHE A 128 -3.33 -14.99 19.65
N LYS A 129 -3.74 -16.09 20.29
CA LYS A 129 -5.10 -16.24 20.82
C LYS A 129 -5.18 -15.65 22.22
N ASP A 130 -6.21 -14.85 22.46
CA ASP A 130 -6.54 -14.40 23.81
C ASP A 130 -6.83 -15.58 24.73
N LYS A 131 -6.44 -15.45 26.01
CA LYS A 131 -6.82 -16.44 27.03
C LYS A 131 -8.34 -16.52 27.07
N ARG A 132 -8.87 -17.72 26.83
CA ARG A 132 -10.32 -17.99 26.98
C ARG A 132 -10.73 -17.62 28.40
N LYS A 133 -11.81 -16.84 28.56
CA LYS A 133 -12.35 -16.44 29.88
C LYS A 133 -12.72 -17.63 30.78
N ASN A 134 -12.95 -18.80 30.18
CA ASN A 134 -13.26 -20.06 30.86
C ASN A 134 -12.09 -21.05 30.88
N ALA A 135 -10.86 -20.61 30.57
CA ALA A 135 -9.69 -21.44 30.80
C ALA A 135 -9.65 -21.72 32.30
N LYS A 136 -9.90 -22.97 32.69
CA LYS A 136 -9.74 -23.40 34.07
C LYS A 136 -8.33 -23.00 34.46
N ASP A 137 -8.24 -22.05 35.38
CA ASP A 137 -7.01 -21.89 36.13
C ASP A 137 -6.76 -23.28 36.72
N ASN A 138 -5.64 -23.91 36.37
CA ASN A 138 -5.24 -25.17 36.99
C ASN A 138 -4.79 -24.92 38.44
N ASP A 139 -5.43 -23.97 39.11
CA ASP A 139 -5.41 -23.82 40.55
C ASP A 139 -6.31 -24.93 41.10
N ILE A 140 -5.71 -26.11 41.18
CA ILE A 140 -6.21 -27.31 41.85
C ILE A 140 -6.68 -27.00 43.29
N ASN A 141 -6.28 -25.85 43.83
CA ASN A 141 -6.65 -25.31 45.14
C ASN A 141 -8.01 -24.59 45.21
N LYS A 142 -8.71 -24.40 44.08
CA LYS A 142 -10.06 -23.78 44.06
C LYS A 142 -11.19 -24.78 43.85
N LEU A 143 -10.97 -26.06 44.17
CA LEU A 143 -12.06 -26.99 44.38
C LEU A 143 -12.60 -26.75 45.79
N CYS A 144 -13.71 -26.04 45.91
CA CYS A 144 -14.48 -26.02 47.16
C CYS A 144 -14.90 -27.46 47.48
N SER A 145 -14.17 -28.12 48.36
CA SER A 145 -14.58 -29.38 48.96
C SER A 145 -15.73 -29.09 49.94
N TYR A 146 -16.95 -28.98 49.42
CA TYR A 146 -18.12 -29.14 50.27
C TYR A 146 -18.21 -30.62 50.63
N LYS A 147 -17.56 -30.97 51.73
CA LYS A 147 -17.89 -32.17 52.50
C LYS A 147 -18.68 -31.75 53.74
N ASN A 148 -19.50 -32.71 54.15
CA ASN A 148 -20.36 -32.78 55.34
C ASN A 148 -21.77 -32.22 55.06
N ASP A 149 -22.88 -32.86 55.41
CA ASP A 149 -23.18 -34.23 55.83
C ASP A 149 -24.72 -34.32 55.88
N GLU A 150 -25.22 -35.56 55.79
CA GLU A 150 -26.47 -36.04 56.38
C GLU A 150 -27.87 -35.60 55.89
N ASP A 151 -28.61 -36.65 55.52
CA ASP A 151 -30.00 -36.93 55.90
C ASP A 151 -31.20 -36.30 55.19
N LYS A 152 -31.75 -37.14 54.30
CA LYS A 152 -33.17 -37.55 54.21
C LYS A 152 -34.20 -36.54 54.75
N LYS A 153 -34.93 -35.89 53.83
CA LYS A 153 -36.40 -35.83 53.91
C LYS A 153 -37.09 -35.50 52.59
N LEU A 154 -37.72 -36.54 52.03
CA LEU A 154 -39.04 -36.60 51.39
C LEU A 154 -39.55 -35.33 50.67
N CYS A 155 -39.60 -35.37 49.34
CA CYS A 155 -40.55 -34.57 48.57
C CYS A 155 -41.94 -35.25 48.63
N SER A 156 -42.85 -34.65 49.39
CA SER A 156 -44.27 -34.99 49.37
C SER A 156 -44.89 -34.56 48.05
N GLN A 157 -45.56 -35.48 47.35
CA GLN A 157 -46.44 -35.16 46.23
C GLN A 157 -47.59 -34.27 46.72
N GLY A 158 -47.70 -33.07 46.15
CA GLY A 158 -48.95 -32.32 46.13
C GLY A 158 -49.57 -32.49 44.74
N LYS A 159 -50.54 -33.39 44.61
CA LYS A 159 -51.59 -33.23 43.59
C LYS A 159 -52.49 -32.13 44.10
N ASP A 160 -52.99 -31.28 43.21
CA ASP A 160 -54.40 -30.87 43.22
C ASP A 160 -54.81 -30.40 41.83
N ASN A 161 -55.83 -31.09 41.31
CA ASN A 161 -56.63 -30.71 40.15
C ASN A 161 -57.68 -29.67 40.58
N ALA A 162 -57.97 -28.70 39.71
CA ALA A 162 -59.30 -28.13 39.47
C ALA A 162 -59.17 -27.24 38.22
N CYS A 163 -59.76 -27.57 37.07
CA CYS A 163 -61.17 -27.63 36.66
C CYS A 163 -61.42 -26.48 35.66
#